data_AF-A0A9Q3GVX3-F1
#
_entry.id   AF-A0A9Q3GVX3-F1
#
_cell.length_a   1.000
_cell.length_b   1.000
_cell.length_c   1.000
_cell.angle_alpha   90.00
_cell.angle_beta   90.00
_cell.angle_gamma   90.00
#
_symmetry.space_group_name_H-M   'P 1'
#
loop_
_entity.id
_entity.type
_entity.pdbx_description
1 polymer ?
#
loop_
_entity_poly.entity_id
_entity_poly.type
_entity_poly.pdbx_seq_one_letter_code
_entity_poly.pdbx_strand_id
1 'polypeptide(L)'
;MNLPLSFYASHEEQWDDKEETEEIETVLRVVPPDYHHYLDVFSKVKAKKPPPHHSGDHHIEQEGLLPPAGVIYSLSNHESEKLQSYISENLEKGFIRRTCPFC
;
A
#
# COMPACT_ATOMS: atom_id res chain seq x y z
N MET A 1 -12.14 30.75 21.39
CA MET A 1 -12.84 31.36 20.24
C MET A 1 -13.18 30.23 19.29
N ASN A 2 -14.44 29.80 19.26
CA ASN A 2 -14.88 28.68 18.41
C ASN A 2 -15.33 29.28 17.07
N LEU A 3 -14.65 28.89 15.99
CA LEU A 3 -15.07 29.23 14.63
C LEU A 3 -16.30 28.39 14.26
N PRO A 4 -17.27 28.96 13.50
CA PRO A 4 -18.49 28.25 13.15
C PRO A 4 -18.22 27.08 12.21
N LEU A 5 -18.92 25.97 12.46
CA LEU A 5 -18.89 24.71 11.69
C LEU A 5 -19.25 24.88 10.21
N SER A 6 -19.74 26.04 9.79
CA SER A 6 -20.03 26.35 8.39
C SER A 6 -18.79 26.62 7.53
N PHE A 7 -17.61 26.82 8.13
CA PHE A 7 -16.36 26.98 7.37
C PHE A 7 -15.86 25.66 6.76
N TYR A 8 -16.21 24.51 7.37
CA TYR A 8 -15.76 23.18 6.93
C TYR A 8 -16.74 22.48 5.98
N ALA A 9 -17.87 23.09 5.65
CA ALA A 9 -18.93 22.47 4.85
C ALA A 9 -18.85 22.76 3.33
N SER A 10 -17.74 23.31 2.83
CA SER A 10 -17.58 23.67 1.40
C SER A 10 -16.41 22.99 0.68
N HIS A 11 -15.72 22.05 1.32
CA HIS A 11 -14.86 21.13 0.57
C HIS A 11 -15.70 19.89 0.24
N GLU A 12 -16.57 20.07 -0.76
CA GLU A 12 -17.03 18.93 -1.55
C GLU A 12 -15.77 18.30 -2.14
N GLU A 13 -15.29 17.24 -1.47
CA GLU A 13 -14.32 16.30 -2.01
C GLU A 13 -14.99 15.56 -3.17
N GLN A 14 -15.08 16.26 -4.29
CA GLN A 14 -15.20 15.66 -5.60
C GLN A 14 -13.79 15.26 -6.06
N TRP A 15 -13.18 14.36 -5.28
CA TRP A 15 -11.84 13.81 -5.50
C TRP A 15 -11.94 12.29 -5.35
N ASP A 16 -12.39 11.64 -6.41
CA ASP A 16 -12.11 10.22 -6.63
C ASP A 16 -12.25 9.84 -8.13
N ASP A 17 -13.16 10.48 -8.88
CA ASP A 17 -13.46 10.04 -10.26
C ASP A 17 -12.52 10.61 -11.36
N LYS A 18 -11.81 11.71 -11.07
CA LYS A 18 -10.99 12.41 -12.08
C LYS A 18 -9.61 11.77 -12.30
N GLU A 19 -9.04 11.18 -11.25
CA GLU A 19 -7.69 10.61 -11.29
C GLU A 19 -7.67 9.26 -12.01
N GLU A 20 -8.72 8.45 -11.85
CA GLU A 20 -8.78 7.10 -12.45
C GLU A 20 -8.98 7.13 -13.97
N THR A 21 -9.71 8.11 -14.50
CA THR A 21 -9.97 8.24 -15.94
C THR A 21 -8.76 8.76 -16.71
N GLU A 22 -8.01 9.70 -16.15
CA GLU A 22 -6.75 10.19 -16.72
C GLU A 22 -5.67 9.10 -16.73
N GLU A 23 -5.65 8.21 -15.74
CA GLU A 23 -4.72 7.08 -15.70
C GLU A 23 -4.96 6.08 -16.84
N ILE A 24 -6.21 5.71 -17.11
CA ILE A 24 -6.51 4.73 -18.17
C ILE A 24 -6.12 5.28 -19.55
N GLU A 25 -6.40 6.56 -19.81
CA GLU A 25 -6.02 7.21 -21.07
C GLU A 25 -4.50 7.29 -21.25
N THR A 26 -3.77 7.62 -20.18
CA THR A 26 -2.30 7.67 -20.24
C THR A 26 -1.69 6.30 -20.48
N VAL A 27 -2.22 5.25 -19.84
CA VAL A 27 -1.74 3.87 -20.00
C VAL A 27 -1.99 3.38 -21.44
N LEU A 28 -3.16 3.61 -22.02
CA LEU A 28 -3.47 3.25 -23.41
C LEU A 28 -2.55 3.91 -24.43
N ARG A 29 -2.12 5.15 -24.15
CA ARG A 29 -1.22 5.91 -25.03
C ARG A 29 0.22 5.43 -24.96
N VAL A 30 0.68 5.00 -23.79
CA VAL A 30 2.09 4.62 -23.54
C VAL A 30 2.35 3.14 -23.83
N VAL A 31 1.38 2.27 -23.55
CA VAL A 31 1.53 0.83 -23.74
C VAL A 31 1.34 0.48 -25.22
N PRO A 32 2.30 -0.22 -25.86
CA PRO A 32 2.14 -0.65 -27.25
C PRO A 32 0.89 -1.53 -27.46
N PRO A 33 0.25 -1.49 -28.64
CA PRO A 33 -0.99 -2.23 -28.92
C PRO A 33 -0.89 -3.73 -28.64
N ASP A 34 0.27 -4.34 -28.89
CA ASP A 34 0.52 -5.76 -28.66
C ASP A 34 0.39 -6.17 -27.19
N TYR A 35 0.40 -5.23 -26.24
CA TYR A 35 0.27 -5.47 -24.81
C TYR A 35 -1.05 -4.95 -24.22
N HIS A 36 -2.00 -4.50 -25.06
CA HIS A 36 -3.28 -3.96 -24.60
C HIS A 36 -4.16 -5.01 -23.88
N HIS A 37 -3.87 -6.30 -24.02
CA HIS A 37 -4.53 -7.34 -23.22
C HIS A 37 -3.99 -7.46 -21.78
N TYR A 38 -2.87 -6.80 -21.46
CA TYR A 38 -2.28 -6.74 -20.11
C TYR A 38 -2.43 -5.36 -19.45
N LEU A 39 -3.35 -4.52 -19.92
CA LEU A 39 -3.55 -3.18 -19.35
C LEU A 39 -3.87 -3.21 -17.86
N ASP A 40 -4.45 -4.30 -17.39
CA ASP A 40 -4.75 -4.50 -15.99
C ASP A 40 -3.50 -4.60 -15.09
N VAL A 41 -2.36 -5.05 -15.62
CA VAL A 41 -1.07 -5.07 -14.91
C VAL A 41 -0.61 -3.65 -14.57
N PHE A 42 -1.03 -2.65 -15.35
CA PHE A 42 -0.70 -1.24 -15.12
C PHE A 42 -1.71 -0.52 -14.21
N SER A 43 -2.75 -1.20 -13.75
CA SER A 43 -3.76 -0.59 -12.85
C SER A 43 -3.17 -0.39 -11.45
N LYS A 44 -3.08 0.88 -11.02
CA LYS A 44 -2.68 1.21 -9.64
C LYS A 44 -3.64 0.60 -8.61
N VAL A 45 -4.94 0.57 -8.91
CA VAL A 45 -5.96 -0.02 -8.03
C VAL A 45 -5.72 -1.51 -7.83
N LYS A 46 -5.47 -2.27 -8.90
CA LYS A 46 -5.14 -3.71 -8.79
C LYS A 46 -3.80 -3.92 -8.07
N ALA A 47 -2.82 -3.05 -8.30
CA ALA A 47 -1.52 -3.09 -7.64
C ALA A 47 -1.58 -2.81 -6.12
N LYS A 48 -2.69 -2.27 -5.58
CA LYS A 48 -2.89 -2.11 -4.12
C LYS A 48 -3.10 -3.43 -3.38
N LYS A 49 -3.24 -4.56 -4.09
CA LYS A 49 -3.43 -5.90 -3.49
C LYS A 49 -2.29 -6.82 -3.88
N PRO A 50 -1.74 -7.61 -2.94
CA PRO A 50 -0.71 -8.59 -3.27
C PRO A 50 -1.30 -9.68 -4.17
N PRO A 51 -0.48 -10.25 -5.09
CA PRO A 51 -0.89 -11.43 -5.84
C PRO A 51 -1.12 -12.62 -4.89
N PRO A 52 -1.95 -13.60 -5.29
CA PRO A 52 -2.14 -14.81 -4.50
C PRO A 52 -0.83 -15.59 -4.38
N HIS A 53 -0.60 -16.18 -3.21
CA HIS A 53 0.53 -17.07 -2.95
C HIS A 53 0.57 -18.21 -3.98
N HIS A 54 1.76 -18.48 -4.53
CA HIS A 54 1.96 -19.54 -5.52
C HIS A 54 3.23 -20.36 -5.25
N SER A 55 3.40 -21.47 -5.95
CA SER A 55 4.55 -22.38 -5.76
C SER A 55 5.92 -21.77 -6.08
N GLY A 56 5.94 -20.61 -6.72
CA GLY A 56 7.15 -19.85 -7.03
C GLY A 56 7.44 -18.73 -6.03
N ASP A 57 6.70 -18.67 -4.92
CA ASP A 57 6.99 -17.73 -3.84
C ASP A 57 8.40 -17.98 -3.31
N HIS A 58 9.12 -16.90 -3.04
CA HIS A 58 10.50 -17.00 -2.57
C HIS A 58 10.57 -17.70 -1.21
N HIS A 59 11.21 -18.86 -1.17
CA HIS A 59 11.51 -19.58 0.06
C HIS A 59 12.89 -19.18 0.59
N ILE A 60 13.01 -18.98 1.90
CA ILE A 60 14.30 -18.75 2.56
C ILE A 60 14.66 -20.04 3.29
N GLU A 61 15.66 -20.74 2.79
CA GLU A 61 16.23 -21.90 3.49
C GLU A 61 17.11 -21.39 4.63
N GLN A 62 16.74 -21.70 5.86
CA GLN A 62 17.51 -21.29 7.04
C GLN A 62 18.49 -22.40 7.42
N GLU A 63 19.78 -22.16 7.23
CA GLU A 63 20.84 -23.03 7.74
C GLU A 63 21.13 -22.68 9.21
N GLY A 64 20.66 -23.49 10.16
CA GLY A 64 21.02 -23.39 11.59
C GLY A 64 20.01 -22.69 12.50
N LEU A 65 20.52 -21.94 13.50
CA LEU A 65 19.76 -21.33 14.60
C LEU A 65 18.87 -20.16 14.13
N LEU A 66 17.71 -19.98 14.77
CA LEU A 66 16.82 -18.83 14.54
C LEU A 66 17.58 -17.50 14.69
N PRO A 67 17.29 -16.49 13.84
CA PRO A 67 17.90 -15.17 13.99
C PRO A 67 17.57 -14.61 15.38
N PRO A 68 18.55 -13.98 16.07
CA PRO A 68 18.31 -13.40 17.38
C PRO A 68 17.26 -12.29 17.27
N ALA A 69 16.44 -12.17 18.31
CA ALA A 69 15.52 -11.04 18.43
C ALA A 69 16.31 -9.73 18.51
N GLY A 70 16.22 -8.90 17.47
CA GLY A 70 16.82 -7.57 17.45
C GLY A 70 16.05 -6.58 18.32
N VAL A 71 16.76 -5.57 18.84
CA VAL A 71 16.11 -4.41 19.46
C VAL A 71 15.60 -3.45 18.37
N ILE A 72 14.46 -2.81 18.62
CA ILE A 72 13.94 -1.75 17.75
C ILE A 72 14.67 -0.45 18.08
N TYR A 73 15.18 0.24 17.07
CA TYR A 73 15.81 1.55 17.27
C TYR A 73 14.82 2.60 17.77
N SER A 74 15.29 3.51 18.61
CA SER A 74 14.47 4.63 19.07
C SER A 74 14.12 5.54 17.88
N LEU A 75 12.82 5.79 17.71
CA LEU A 75 12.30 6.71 16.70
C LEU A 75 11.85 8.01 17.36
N SER A 76 11.93 9.12 16.63
CA SER A 76 11.26 10.36 17.03
C SER A 76 9.73 10.23 16.95
N ASN A 77 9.01 11.20 17.53
CA ASN A 77 7.55 11.19 17.50
C ASN A 77 7.00 11.21 16.06
N HIS A 78 7.56 12.07 15.20
CA HIS A 78 7.15 12.17 13.80
C HIS A 78 7.44 10.88 13.01
N GLU A 79 8.60 10.25 13.24
CA GLU A 79 8.92 8.97 12.60
C GLU A 79 7.99 7.85 13.09
N SER A 80 7.64 7.85 14.37
CA SER A 80 6.70 6.88 14.95
C SER A 80 5.30 7.02 14.36
N GLU A 81 4.78 8.24 14.25
CA GLU A 81 3.47 8.50 13.63
C GLU A 81 3.44 8.01 12.18
N LYS A 82 4.49 8.34 11.41
CA LYS A 82 4.61 7.91 10.01
C LYS A 82 4.69 6.39 9.89
N LEU A 83 5.47 5.74 10.77
CA LEU A 83 5.59 4.28 10.80
C LEU A 83 4.23 3.63 11.12
N GLN A 84 3.47 4.16 12.07
CA GLN A 84 2.16 3.63 12.44
C GLN A 84 1.13 3.76 11.29
N SER A 85 1.13 4.89 10.57
CA SER A 85 0.32 5.06 9.35
C SER A 85 0.67 3.99 8.32
N TYR A 86 1.96 3.85 8.02
CA TYR A 86 2.44 2.86 7.06
C TYR A 86 2.05 1.44 7.45
N ILE A 87 2.24 1.04 8.71
CA ILE A 87 1.85 -0.29 9.19
C ILE A 87 0.34 -0.50 9.02
N SER A 88 -0.47 0.49 9.41
CA SER A 88 -1.93 0.38 9.34
C SER A 88 -2.42 0.21 7.90
N GLU A 89 -1.93 1.04 6.99
CA GLU A 89 -2.27 0.97 5.56
C GLU A 89 -1.85 -0.36 4.92
N ASN A 90 -0.67 -0.88 5.25
CA ASN A 90 -0.16 -2.10 4.64
C ASN A 90 -0.75 -3.37 5.28
N LEU A 91 -1.24 -3.29 6.52
CA LEU A 91 -2.09 -4.32 7.13
C LEU A 91 -3.44 -4.39 6.43
N GLU A 92 -4.08 -3.24 6.16
CA GLU A 92 -5.37 -3.20 5.45
C GLU A 92 -5.25 -3.73 4.02
N LYS A 93 -4.19 -3.36 3.31
CA LYS A 93 -3.89 -3.87 1.96
C LYS A 93 -3.48 -5.35 1.94
N GLY A 94 -3.07 -5.91 3.08
CA GLY A 94 -2.61 -7.30 3.21
C GLY A 94 -1.17 -7.54 2.74
N PHE A 95 -0.37 -6.49 2.51
CA PHE A 95 1.06 -6.64 2.18
C PHE A 95 1.88 -7.17 3.35
N ILE A 96 1.47 -6.84 4.58
CA ILE A 96 2.08 -7.35 5.81
C ILE A 96 1.02 -8.02 6.67
N ARG A 97 1.45 -8.93 7.53
CA ARG A 97 0.58 -9.62 8.50
C ARG A 97 1.23 -9.62 9.87
N ARG A 98 0.40 -9.57 10.92
CA ARG A 98 0.89 -9.81 12.28
C ARG A 98 1.41 -11.23 12.39
N THR A 99 2.64 -11.36 12.86
CA THR A 99 3.21 -12.64 13.25
C THR A 99 3.52 -12.58 14.74
N CYS A 100 3.19 -13.65 15.45
CA CYS A 100 3.54 -13.78 16.86
C CYS A 100 4.71 -14.75 16.93
N PRO A 101 5.93 -14.29 17.29
CA PRO A 101 7.07 -15.20 17.45
C PRO A 101 7.02 -16.02 18.75
N PHE A 102 6.07 -15.75 19.65
CA PHE A 102 5.92 -16.41 20.97
C PHE A 102 4.52 -16.99 21.23
N CYS A 103 3.76 -17.18 20.16
CA CYS A 103 2.60 -18.03 20.07
C CYS A 103 3.02 -19.20 19.16
#